data_AF-A0AAN6JIT7-F1
#
_entry.id   AF-A0AAN6JIT7-F1
#
_cell.length_a   1.000
_cell.length_b   1.000
_cell.length_c   1.000
_cell.angle_alpha   90.00
_cell.angle_beta   90.00
_cell.angle_gamma   90.00
#
_symmetry.space_group_name_H-M   'P 1'
#
loop_
_entity.id
_entity.type
_entity.pdbx_description
1 polymer ?
#
loop_
_entity_poly.entity_id
_entity_poly.type
_entity_poly.pdbx_seq_one_letter_code
_entity_poly.pdbx_strand_id
1 'polypeptide(L)'
;MATKAATKRLGKEHLMMIKEPPQYCIARPREDNILEWHYIIRGPPDTPFHGGEYWGVLQFPPEYPFKPPGIKMFTPSGRFKPDAKICTSMSDFHPGSWNVAWSVSTIIVGLLSFMVSDEMTTGSVSGTESERKTLAQQSHAWNIQQKKFKDLFPEYSGATCVDLPNMGATPSSAAAQGSGTAATSATTAAQAGSTATSSKVGMRTFGSKGLSASARHSGCTGTGEVPGQAGSSSSDALQQQQQQQGNGRNHGGLFGMSNKVALALAFFAYLFLSRLFAGPTSSS
;
A
#
# COMPACT_ATOMS: atom_id res chain seq x y z
N MET A 1 -7.65 13.55 -22.11
CA MET A 1 -8.49 12.35 -22.35
C MET A 1 -7.73 11.11 -21.91
N ALA A 2 -8.41 10.09 -21.39
CA ALA A 2 -7.81 8.80 -21.05
C ALA A 2 -7.48 7.98 -22.32
N THR A 3 -6.49 7.09 -22.24
CA THR A 3 -6.33 6.06 -23.27
C THR A 3 -7.42 4.98 -23.15
N LYS A 4 -7.68 4.24 -24.23
CA LYS A 4 -8.57 3.07 -24.20
C LYS A 4 -8.10 2.00 -23.20
N ALA A 5 -6.78 1.89 -22.99
CA ALA A 5 -6.19 1.01 -22.00
C ALA A 5 -6.49 1.46 -20.56
N ALA A 6 -6.24 2.73 -20.23
CA ALA A 6 -6.55 3.31 -18.92
C ALA A 6 -8.04 3.17 -18.57
N THR A 7 -8.92 3.54 -19.51
CA THR A 7 -10.38 3.43 -19.32
C THR A 7 -10.80 1.98 -19.04
N LYS A 8 -10.29 1.01 -19.80
CA LYS A 8 -10.59 -0.42 -19.62
C LYS A 8 -10.01 -1.01 -18.33
N ARG A 9 -8.85 -0.51 -17.87
CA ARG A 9 -8.22 -0.91 -16.60
C ARG A 9 -9.00 -0.35 -15.41
N LEU A 10 -9.20 0.96 -15.37
CA LEU A 10 -9.87 1.67 -14.27
C LEU A 10 -11.35 1.24 -14.13
N GLY A 11 -12.04 1.00 -15.25
CA GLY A 11 -13.40 0.45 -15.22
C GLY A 11 -13.49 -0.94 -14.56
N LYS A 12 -12.49 -1.81 -14.78
CA LYS A 12 -12.40 -3.10 -14.06
C LYS A 12 -12.10 -2.92 -12.57
N GLU A 13 -11.19 -2.01 -12.24
CA GLU A 13 -10.84 -1.75 -10.84
C GLU A 13 -11.98 -1.11 -10.06
N HIS A 14 -12.87 -0.35 -10.71
CA HIS A 14 -14.04 0.21 -10.05
C HIS A 14 -15.01 -0.89 -9.61
N LEU A 15 -15.25 -1.88 -10.49
CA LEU A 15 -16.04 -3.07 -10.16
C LEU A 15 -15.37 -3.91 -9.05
N MET A 16 -14.03 -4.00 -9.04
CA MET A 16 -13.29 -4.67 -7.95
C MET A 16 -13.42 -3.92 -6.63
N MET A 17 -13.30 -2.59 -6.62
CA MET A 17 -13.47 -1.75 -5.41
C MET A 17 -14.89 -1.79 -4.84
N ILE A 18 -15.92 -1.98 -5.69
CA ILE A 18 -17.30 -2.20 -5.23
C ILE A 18 -17.49 -3.61 -4.67
N LYS A 19 -16.95 -4.63 -5.36
CA LYS A 19 -17.15 -6.05 -5.00
C LYS A 19 -16.35 -6.46 -3.75
N GLU A 20 -15.11 -6.02 -3.65
CA GLU A 20 -14.15 -6.39 -2.60
C GLU A 20 -13.47 -5.12 -2.04
N PRO A 21 -14.22 -4.22 -1.37
CA PRO A 21 -13.68 -2.99 -0.79
C PRO A 21 -12.61 -3.30 0.27
N PRO A 22 -11.44 -2.64 0.26
CA PRO A 22 -10.40 -2.88 1.26
C PRO A 22 -10.83 -2.40 2.66
N GLN A 23 -10.23 -3.00 3.69
CA GLN A 23 -10.48 -2.59 5.08
C GLN A 23 -10.17 -1.10 5.28
N TYR A 24 -11.08 -0.39 5.94
CA TYR A 24 -11.02 1.04 6.23
C TYR A 24 -10.92 1.98 5.00
N CYS A 25 -11.18 1.49 3.78
CA CYS A 25 -10.93 2.25 2.56
C CYS A 25 -12.06 2.12 1.52
N ILE A 26 -12.47 3.23 0.89
CA ILE A 26 -13.23 3.22 -0.37
C ILE A 26 -12.63 4.18 -1.39
N ALA A 27 -12.92 3.95 -2.67
CA ALA A 27 -12.74 4.96 -3.72
C ALA A 27 -13.66 4.73 -4.92
N ARG A 28 -13.99 5.82 -5.61
CA ARG A 28 -14.69 5.81 -6.91
C ARG A 28 -14.13 6.87 -7.86
N PRO A 29 -14.18 6.62 -9.20
CA PRO A 29 -13.94 7.66 -10.20
C PRO A 29 -14.99 8.76 -10.09
N ARG A 30 -14.67 9.94 -10.63
CA ARG A 30 -15.70 10.89 -11.07
C ARG A 30 -16.46 10.34 -12.27
N GLU A 31 -17.76 10.59 -12.30
CA GLU A 31 -18.64 10.23 -13.42
C GLU A 31 -18.19 10.85 -14.76
N ASP A 32 -17.73 12.10 -14.71
CA ASP A 32 -17.24 12.85 -15.87
C ASP A 32 -15.73 12.68 -16.16
N ASN A 33 -14.98 12.05 -15.24
CA ASN A 33 -13.54 11.88 -15.38
C ASN A 33 -13.00 10.61 -14.69
N ILE A 34 -12.93 9.51 -15.44
CA ILE A 34 -12.39 8.22 -14.94
C ILE A 34 -10.91 8.28 -14.52
N LEU A 35 -10.16 9.35 -14.84
CA LEU A 35 -8.78 9.54 -14.38
C LEU A 35 -8.67 10.23 -13.01
N GLU A 36 -9.75 10.77 -12.47
CA GLU A 36 -9.77 11.44 -11.17
C GLU A 36 -10.65 10.65 -10.22
N TRP A 37 -10.03 9.97 -9.26
CA TRP A 37 -10.72 9.13 -8.28
C TRP A 37 -10.65 9.76 -6.92
N HIS A 38 -11.79 9.86 -6.25
CA HIS A 38 -11.82 10.26 -4.85
C HIS A 38 -11.89 9.05 -3.93
N TYR A 39 -11.21 9.15 -2.81
CA TYR A 39 -11.14 8.10 -1.80
C TYR A 39 -11.53 8.64 -0.42
N ILE A 40 -12.00 7.74 0.45
CA ILE A 40 -12.12 7.97 1.90
C ILE A 40 -11.32 6.87 2.60
N ILE A 41 -10.46 7.27 3.53
CA ILE A 41 -9.79 6.39 4.49
C ILE A 41 -10.40 6.65 5.88
N ARG A 42 -10.81 5.60 6.59
CA ARG A 42 -11.10 5.65 8.03
C ARG A 42 -9.80 5.44 8.81
N GLY A 43 -9.59 6.19 9.88
CA GLY A 43 -8.45 5.94 10.77
C GLY A 43 -8.63 4.63 11.55
N PRO A 44 -7.72 3.65 11.45
CA PRO A 44 -7.86 2.37 12.15
C PRO A 44 -7.75 2.51 13.68
N PRO A 45 -8.27 1.53 14.46
CA PRO A 45 -8.01 1.39 15.89
C PRO A 45 -6.51 1.40 16.23
N ASP A 46 -6.19 1.77 17.47
CA ASP A 46 -4.83 1.87 18.01
C ASP A 46 -3.87 2.82 17.25
N THR A 47 -4.41 3.68 16.37
CA THR A 47 -3.68 4.77 15.70
C THR A 47 -4.13 6.14 16.22
N PRO A 48 -3.30 7.19 16.13
CA PRO A 48 -3.73 8.56 16.47
C PRO A 48 -4.72 9.16 15.47
N PHE A 49 -5.07 8.42 14.42
CA PHE A 49 -6.04 8.79 13.40
C PHE A 49 -7.44 8.21 13.68
N HIS A 50 -7.58 7.33 14.67
CA HIS A 50 -8.80 6.58 14.98
C HIS A 50 -10.03 7.48 15.13
N GLY A 51 -11.15 7.05 14.54
CA GLY A 51 -12.38 7.84 14.45
C GLY A 51 -12.38 8.91 13.35
N GLY A 52 -11.26 9.13 12.66
CA GLY A 52 -11.15 10.11 11.58
C GLY A 52 -11.61 9.63 10.20
N GLU A 53 -11.94 10.60 9.35
CA GLU A 53 -12.43 10.47 7.98
C GLU A 53 -11.56 11.28 7.01
N TYR A 54 -10.70 10.61 6.25
CA TYR A 54 -9.68 11.29 5.44
C TYR A 54 -10.01 11.16 3.95
N TRP A 55 -10.59 12.23 3.40
CA TRP A 55 -10.90 12.38 1.98
C TRP A 55 -9.67 12.86 1.20
N GLY A 56 -9.51 12.33 -0.01
CA GLY A 56 -8.43 12.72 -0.93
C GLY A 56 -8.74 12.43 -2.39
N VAL A 57 -7.69 12.44 -3.23
CA VAL A 57 -7.76 12.14 -4.66
C VAL A 57 -6.55 11.34 -5.16
N LEU A 58 -6.81 10.40 -6.06
CA LEU A 58 -5.83 9.80 -6.97
C LEU A 58 -6.00 10.43 -8.36
N GLN A 59 -4.91 10.94 -8.91
CA GLN A 59 -4.86 11.62 -10.21
C GLN A 59 -4.10 10.74 -11.20
N PHE A 60 -4.82 9.93 -11.97
CA PHE A 60 -4.26 8.96 -12.90
C PHE A 60 -3.78 9.64 -14.20
N PRO A 61 -2.57 9.33 -14.69
CA PRO A 61 -2.13 9.76 -16.01
C PRO A 61 -2.92 9.02 -17.12
N PRO A 62 -3.07 9.60 -18.32
CA PRO A 62 -3.72 8.94 -19.46
C PRO A 62 -3.14 7.56 -19.81
N GLU A 63 -1.87 7.31 -19.49
CA GLU A 63 -1.13 6.07 -19.74
C GLU A 63 -1.19 5.06 -18.58
N TYR A 64 -2.00 5.28 -17.55
CA TYR A 64 -2.27 4.26 -16.52
C TYR A 64 -2.74 2.93 -17.18
N PRO A 65 -2.26 1.74 -16.78
CA PRO A 65 -1.43 1.43 -15.61
C PRO A 65 0.08 1.49 -15.83
N PHE A 66 0.58 1.99 -16.97
CA PHE A 66 2.02 2.05 -17.26
C PHE A 66 2.76 3.19 -16.54
N LYS A 67 2.02 4.16 -16.00
CA LYS A 67 2.53 5.22 -15.13
C LYS A 67 1.72 5.28 -13.81
N PRO A 68 2.35 5.57 -12.67
CA PRO A 68 1.69 5.76 -11.36
C PRO A 68 0.76 6.99 -11.33
N PRO A 69 -0.22 7.04 -10.40
CA PRO A 69 -0.99 8.26 -10.12
C PRO A 69 -0.23 9.29 -9.27
N GLY A 70 -0.64 10.55 -9.38
CA GLY A 70 -0.43 11.54 -8.32
C GLY A 70 -1.39 11.28 -7.15
N ILE A 71 -0.92 11.48 -5.91
CA ILE A 71 -1.71 11.23 -4.69
C ILE A 71 -1.82 12.53 -3.89
N LYS A 72 -3.02 12.90 -3.43
CA LYS A 72 -3.25 14.01 -2.49
C LYS A 72 -4.31 13.68 -1.45
N MET A 73 -4.19 14.26 -0.26
CA MET A 73 -5.23 14.28 0.78
C MET A 73 -5.78 15.71 0.93
N PHE A 74 -7.09 15.86 1.14
CA PHE A 74 -7.73 17.16 1.38
C PHE A 74 -8.01 17.39 2.86
N THR A 75 -8.54 16.38 3.57
CA THR A 75 -8.88 16.52 4.99
C THR A 75 -7.61 16.73 5.81
N PRO A 76 -7.55 17.78 6.66
CA PRO A 76 -6.44 17.98 7.59
C PRO A 76 -6.26 16.76 8.51
N SER A 77 -5.07 16.17 8.52
CA SER A 77 -4.78 14.90 9.23
C SER A 77 -3.64 14.96 10.24
N GLY A 78 -2.87 16.05 10.26
CA GLY A 78 -1.63 16.12 11.06
C GLY A 78 -0.50 15.20 10.56
N ARG A 79 -0.69 14.52 9.41
CA ARG A 79 0.28 13.63 8.77
C ARG A 79 0.69 14.11 7.37
N PHE A 80 -0.26 14.62 6.60
CA PHE A 80 -0.03 15.19 5.26
C PHE A 80 -0.56 16.62 5.17
N LYS A 81 0.10 17.45 4.35
CA LYS A 81 -0.35 18.81 4.05
C LYS A 81 -1.55 18.77 3.09
N PRO A 82 -2.70 19.40 3.42
CA PRO A 82 -3.87 19.48 2.53
C PRO A 82 -3.54 19.97 1.12
N ASP A 83 -4.10 19.29 0.12
CA ASP A 83 -3.89 19.48 -1.33
C ASP A 83 -2.43 19.44 -1.83
N ALA A 84 -1.46 19.10 -0.96
CA ALA A 84 -0.10 18.80 -1.41
C ALA A 84 -0.04 17.41 -2.05
N LYS A 85 0.86 17.25 -3.03
CA LYS A 85 1.22 15.92 -3.54
C LYS A 85 1.99 15.14 -2.47
N ILE A 86 1.58 13.89 -2.24
CA ILE A 86 2.21 12.96 -1.29
C ILE A 86 3.13 12.02 -2.07
N CYS A 87 4.40 11.95 -1.67
CA CYS A 87 5.41 11.10 -2.30
C CYS A 87 5.51 9.74 -1.60
N THR A 88 5.09 8.68 -2.29
CA THR A 88 5.26 7.27 -1.89
C THR A 88 5.83 6.44 -3.05
N SER A 89 6.29 5.21 -2.78
CA SER A 89 6.75 4.26 -3.81
C SER A 89 5.70 3.91 -4.87
N MET A 90 4.42 4.17 -4.61
CA MET A 90 3.28 3.98 -5.52
C MET A 90 2.87 5.27 -6.25
N SER A 91 3.56 6.39 -6.01
CA SER A 91 3.21 7.72 -6.55
C SER A 91 4.06 8.13 -7.76
N ASP A 92 3.62 9.16 -8.47
CA ASP A 92 4.29 9.74 -9.63
C ASP A 92 5.64 10.46 -9.35
N PHE A 93 6.10 10.49 -8.10
CA PHE A 93 7.50 10.82 -7.77
C PHE A 93 8.48 9.67 -8.08
N HIS A 94 8.02 8.41 -8.10
CA HIS A 94 8.89 7.23 -8.23
C HIS A 94 8.46 6.30 -9.39
N PRO A 95 8.44 6.77 -10.65
CA PRO A 95 8.04 5.95 -11.80
C PRO A 95 8.91 4.71 -12.03
N GLY A 96 10.18 4.71 -11.57
CA GLY A 96 11.06 3.54 -11.61
C GLY A 96 10.77 2.48 -10.54
N SER A 97 9.97 2.80 -9.51
CA SER A 97 9.53 1.86 -8.46
C SER A 97 8.07 1.41 -8.65
N TRP A 98 7.37 1.99 -9.63
CA TRP A 98 5.97 1.69 -9.94
C TRP A 98 5.81 0.29 -10.54
N ASN A 99 4.99 -0.55 -9.90
CA ASN A 99 4.56 -1.83 -10.46
C ASN A 99 3.19 -1.70 -11.13
N VAL A 100 3.14 -1.94 -12.44
CA VAL A 100 1.91 -1.89 -13.26
C VAL A 100 0.81 -2.85 -12.80
N ALA A 101 1.12 -3.85 -11.97
CA ALA A 101 0.15 -4.75 -11.37
C ALA A 101 -0.61 -4.16 -10.15
N TRP A 102 -0.12 -3.07 -9.55
CA TRP A 102 -0.81 -2.42 -8.42
C TRP A 102 -2.12 -1.77 -8.87
N SER A 103 -3.20 -2.03 -8.13
CA SER A 103 -4.53 -1.45 -8.35
C SER A 103 -4.80 -0.26 -7.44
N VAL A 104 -5.90 0.47 -7.69
CA VAL A 104 -6.50 1.44 -6.77
C VAL A 104 -6.56 0.89 -5.34
N SER A 105 -6.99 -0.37 -5.17
CA SER A 105 -7.05 -1.07 -3.88
C SER A 105 -5.67 -1.13 -3.21
N THR A 106 -4.63 -1.53 -3.94
CA THR A 106 -3.25 -1.59 -3.44
C THR A 106 -2.70 -0.21 -3.10
N ILE A 107 -2.94 0.79 -3.96
CA ILE A 107 -2.49 2.18 -3.76
C ILE A 107 -3.05 2.75 -2.46
N ILE A 108 -4.35 2.57 -2.19
CA ILE A 108 -5.00 3.17 -1.02
C ILE A 108 -4.64 2.42 0.27
N VAL A 109 -4.56 1.09 0.24
CA VAL A 109 -4.06 0.29 1.39
C VAL A 109 -2.60 0.65 1.69
N GLY A 110 -1.77 0.82 0.66
CA GLY A 110 -0.40 1.29 0.80
C GLY A 110 -0.30 2.72 1.36
N LEU A 111 -1.19 3.63 0.93
CA LEU A 111 -1.29 4.98 1.47
C LEU A 111 -1.74 4.99 2.94
N LEU A 112 -2.69 4.13 3.32
CA LEU A 112 -3.08 3.95 4.72
C LEU A 112 -1.92 3.40 5.55
N SER A 113 -1.21 2.38 5.07
CA SER A 113 -0.01 1.84 5.73
C SER A 113 1.08 2.89 5.92
N PHE A 114 1.23 3.82 4.98
CA PHE A 114 2.18 4.92 5.05
C PHE A 114 1.66 6.09 5.91
N MET A 115 0.35 6.29 6.00
CA MET A 115 -0.28 7.26 6.89
C MET A 115 -0.02 6.92 8.37
N VAL A 116 -0.07 5.62 8.71
CA VAL A 116 0.16 5.12 10.07
C VAL A 116 1.64 4.93 10.43
N SER A 117 2.58 5.14 9.50
CA SER A 117 4.02 5.19 9.80
C SER A 117 4.50 6.63 10.02
N ASP A 118 5.64 6.79 10.70
CA ASP A 118 6.25 8.11 10.97
C ASP A 118 7.29 8.54 9.90
N GLU A 119 7.34 7.86 8.76
CA GLU A 119 8.27 8.16 7.66
C GLU A 119 7.97 9.54 7.04
N MET A 120 8.95 10.44 7.03
CA MET A 120 8.79 11.78 6.45
C MET A 120 9.12 11.78 4.95
N THR A 121 8.26 12.42 4.15
CA THR A 121 8.36 12.50 2.70
C THR A 121 7.86 13.85 2.17
N THR A 122 7.98 14.09 0.86
CA THR A 122 7.32 15.24 0.22
C THR A 122 5.81 15.16 0.41
N GLY A 123 5.24 16.21 1.01
CA GLY A 123 3.82 16.28 1.37
C GLY A 123 3.51 15.91 2.84
N SER A 124 4.47 15.38 3.61
CA SER A 124 4.29 15.18 5.06
C SER A 124 4.22 16.49 5.85
N VAL A 125 3.64 16.42 7.05
CA VAL A 125 3.77 17.43 8.11
C VAL A 125 4.08 16.77 9.46
N SER A 126 4.83 17.47 10.31
CA SER A 126 5.26 16.97 11.63
C SER A 126 4.22 17.21 12.73
N GLY A 127 2.95 16.92 12.47
CA GLY A 127 1.89 17.05 13.49
C GLY A 127 2.06 16.02 14.61
N THR A 128 1.86 16.47 15.85
CA THR A 128 1.95 15.66 17.07
C THR A 128 0.80 14.66 17.18
N GLU A 129 0.94 13.66 18.06
CA GLU A 129 -0.12 12.67 18.33
C GLU A 129 -1.42 13.33 18.82
N SER A 130 -1.33 14.42 19.59
CA SER A 130 -2.48 15.18 20.10
C SER A 130 -3.22 15.93 18.98
N GLU A 131 -2.47 16.59 18.08
CA GLU A 131 -3.04 17.28 16.92
C GLU A 131 -3.68 16.28 15.95
N ARG A 132 -3.03 15.13 15.68
CA ARG A 132 -3.60 14.05 14.85
C ARG A 132 -4.95 13.57 15.41
N LYS A 133 -5.07 13.34 16.73
CA LYS A 133 -6.34 12.95 17.39
C LYS A 133 -7.40 14.04 17.35
N THR A 134 -7.00 15.29 17.55
CA THR A 134 -7.92 16.45 17.49
C THR A 134 -8.48 16.61 16.07
N LEU A 135 -7.63 16.50 15.05
CA LEU A 135 -8.03 16.55 13.65
C LEU A 135 -8.86 15.32 13.23
N ALA A 136 -8.58 14.14 13.79
CA ALA A 136 -9.43 12.96 13.60
C ALA A 136 -10.88 13.23 14.04
N GLN A 137 -11.08 13.77 15.24
CA GLN A 137 -12.41 14.11 15.76
C GLN A 137 -13.14 15.19 14.93
N GLN A 138 -12.39 16.14 14.33
CA GLN A 138 -12.95 17.23 13.53
C GLN A 138 -13.18 16.88 12.05
N SER A 139 -12.49 15.83 11.55
CA SER A 139 -12.38 15.50 10.12
C SER A 139 -13.72 15.37 9.39
N HIS A 140 -14.67 14.61 9.92
CA HIS A 140 -15.99 14.41 9.31
C HIS A 140 -16.79 15.72 9.25
N ALA A 141 -16.81 16.50 10.34
CA ALA A 141 -17.47 17.81 10.37
C ALA A 141 -16.86 18.81 9.37
N TRP A 142 -15.55 18.70 9.09
CA TRP A 142 -14.88 19.46 8.04
C TRP A 142 -15.22 18.95 6.62
N ASN A 143 -15.32 17.64 6.43
CA ASN A 143 -15.65 17.04 5.13
C ASN A 143 -17.07 17.43 4.67
N ILE A 144 -18.08 17.31 5.53
CA ILE A 144 -19.48 17.62 5.19
C ILE A 144 -19.72 19.12 4.93
N GLN A 145 -18.76 20.00 5.23
CA GLN A 145 -18.81 21.40 4.79
C GLN A 145 -18.46 21.51 3.29
N GLN A 146 -17.51 20.70 2.79
CA GLN A 146 -16.99 20.79 1.43
C GLN A 146 -18.06 20.38 0.41
N LYS A 147 -18.43 21.28 -0.52
CA LYS A 147 -19.41 20.95 -1.59
C LYS A 147 -18.96 19.72 -2.39
N LYS A 148 -17.70 19.68 -2.82
CA LYS A 148 -17.18 18.56 -3.61
C LYS A 148 -17.18 17.22 -2.85
N PHE A 149 -17.02 17.21 -1.52
CA PHE A 149 -17.21 15.98 -0.75
C PHE A 149 -18.67 15.53 -0.76
N LYS A 150 -19.63 16.45 -0.57
CA LYS A 150 -21.08 16.16 -0.63
C LYS A 150 -21.55 15.67 -1.99
N ASP A 151 -21.08 16.31 -3.07
CA ASP A 151 -21.30 15.84 -4.44
C ASP A 151 -20.66 14.46 -4.64
N LEU A 152 -19.44 14.29 -4.11
CA LEU A 152 -18.63 13.07 -4.10
C LEU A 152 -19.28 11.86 -3.45
N PHE A 153 -19.84 12.08 -2.26
CA PHE A 153 -20.12 11.10 -1.21
C PHE A 153 -21.40 11.49 -0.42
N PRO A 154 -22.56 11.61 -1.07
CA PRO A 154 -23.81 11.98 -0.39
C PRO A 154 -24.19 10.99 0.73
N GLU A 155 -23.86 9.71 0.57
CA GLU A 155 -24.13 8.66 1.56
C GLU A 155 -23.21 8.76 2.81
N TYR A 156 -22.08 9.46 2.72
CA TYR A 156 -21.20 9.77 3.85
C TYR A 156 -21.34 11.23 4.34
N SER A 157 -22.36 11.95 3.87
CA SER A 157 -22.55 13.39 4.12
C SER A 157 -23.67 13.72 5.11
N GLY A 158 -24.07 12.76 5.95
CA GLY A 158 -25.01 12.98 7.04
C GLY A 158 -24.43 13.82 8.19
N ALA A 159 -25.22 14.02 9.25
CA ALA A 159 -24.76 14.69 10.46
C ALA A 159 -23.84 13.81 11.35
N THR A 160 -23.76 12.52 11.05
CA THR A 160 -22.98 11.51 11.77
C THR A 160 -22.12 10.72 10.80
N CYS A 161 -20.86 10.48 11.17
CA CYS A 161 -19.96 9.58 10.46
C CYS A 161 -20.56 8.17 10.41
N VAL A 162 -20.69 7.59 9.21
CA VAL A 162 -21.16 6.21 8.99
C VAL A 162 -20.03 5.31 8.51
N ASP A 163 -20.08 4.02 8.86
CA ASP A 163 -19.04 3.06 8.52
C ASP A 163 -18.86 2.86 7.01
N LEU A 164 -17.61 2.58 6.61
CA LEU A 164 -17.32 2.14 5.24
C LEU A 164 -17.76 0.67 5.05
N PRO A 165 -17.97 0.18 3.82
CA PRO A 165 -18.50 -1.16 3.56
C PRO A 165 -17.62 -2.32 4.05
N ASN A 166 -16.38 -2.02 4.47
CA ASN A 166 -15.48 -2.96 5.13
C ASN A 166 -14.68 -2.24 6.23
N MET A 167 -15.15 -2.29 7.47
CA MET A 167 -14.43 -1.79 8.66
C MET A 167 -13.56 -2.87 9.34
N GLY A 168 -13.33 -4.00 8.69
CA GLY A 168 -12.47 -5.07 9.20
C GLY A 168 -13.03 -5.88 10.38
N ALA A 169 -14.25 -5.58 10.84
CA ALA A 169 -14.96 -6.42 11.80
C ALA A 169 -15.14 -7.85 11.23
N THR A 170 -14.71 -8.85 11.99
CA THR A 170 -15.19 -10.23 11.78
C THR A 170 -16.70 -10.29 12.00
N PRO A 171 -17.43 -11.20 11.33
CA PRO A 171 -18.85 -11.39 11.58
C PRO A 171 -19.07 -11.88 13.01
N SER A 172 -19.41 -10.95 13.91
CA SER A 172 -19.77 -11.27 15.29
C SER A 172 -21.00 -12.16 15.30
N SER A 173 -20.95 -13.29 16.02
CA SER A 173 -22.05 -14.26 16.13
C SER A 173 -23.22 -13.78 17.00
N ALA A 174 -23.36 -12.46 17.17
CA ALA A 174 -24.28 -11.79 18.08
C ALA A 174 -25.58 -11.29 17.39
N ALA A 175 -26.13 -12.09 16.47
CA ALA A 175 -27.41 -11.82 15.80
C ALA A 175 -28.24 -13.11 15.58
N ALA A 176 -28.11 -14.09 16.48
CA ALA A 176 -28.78 -15.40 16.40
C ALA A 176 -29.52 -15.76 17.70
N GLN A 177 -30.33 -14.82 18.21
CA GLN A 177 -31.38 -15.06 19.19
C GLN A 177 -32.70 -14.50 18.61
N GLY A 178 -33.84 -15.19 18.63
CA GLY A 178 -34.06 -16.57 19.06
C GLY A 178 -35.55 -16.88 19.20
N SER A 179 -36.17 -17.43 18.16
CA SER A 179 -37.59 -17.84 18.17
C SER A 179 -37.73 -19.25 17.62
N GLY A 180 -37.69 -20.24 18.50
CA GLY A 180 -37.79 -21.66 18.13
C GLY A 180 -39.24 -22.09 17.89
N THR A 181 -39.46 -22.96 16.92
CA THR A 181 -40.62 -23.86 16.87
C THR A 181 -40.17 -25.17 16.23
N ALA A 182 -40.51 -26.30 16.84
CA ALA A 182 -39.97 -27.61 16.46
C ALA A 182 -40.91 -28.36 15.50
N ALA A 183 -40.31 -29.10 14.56
CA ALA A 183 -40.93 -30.20 13.82
C ALA A 183 -39.86 -31.28 13.55
N THR A 184 -40.29 -32.54 13.41
CA THR A 184 -39.43 -33.71 13.61
C THR A 184 -39.43 -34.63 12.37
N SER A 185 -38.48 -35.59 12.35
CA SER A 185 -38.48 -36.86 11.59
C SER A 185 -37.92 -36.87 10.15
N ALA A 186 -37.40 -37.99 9.61
CA ALA A 186 -36.68 -39.14 10.21
C ALA A 186 -36.13 -40.11 9.12
N THR A 187 -34.92 -40.68 9.34
CA THR A 187 -34.45 -42.00 8.78
C THR A 187 -34.19 -42.00 7.23
N THR A 188 -33.29 -42.76 6.58
CA THR A 188 -32.83 -44.16 6.73
C THR A 188 -31.50 -44.43 5.97
N ALA A 189 -30.66 -45.39 6.43
CA ALA A 189 -29.79 -46.38 5.70
C ALA A 189 -28.96 -45.99 4.43
N ALA A 190 -27.86 -46.65 4.00
CA ALA A 190 -26.89 -47.65 4.51
C ALA A 190 -25.71 -47.71 3.48
N GLN A 191 -24.40 -47.72 3.86
CA GLN A 191 -23.51 -48.85 4.25
C GLN A 191 -22.65 -49.48 3.11
N ALA A 192 -21.38 -49.82 3.42
CA ALA A 192 -20.36 -50.56 2.62
C ALA A 192 -19.71 -49.84 1.40
N GLY A 193 -18.46 -50.14 0.98
CA GLY A 193 -17.40 -50.98 1.58
C GLY A 193 -16.15 -51.20 0.69
N SER A 194 -15.06 -51.72 1.28
CA SER A 194 -13.85 -52.35 0.68
C SER A 194 -12.76 -51.53 -0.06
N THR A 195 -11.54 -51.56 0.51
CA THR A 195 -10.20 -51.96 -0.02
C THR A 195 -9.94 -52.05 -1.56
N ALA A 196 -8.74 -51.82 -2.13
CA ALA A 196 -7.43 -52.37 -1.70
C ALA A 196 -6.15 -51.81 -2.41
N THR A 197 -4.98 -52.04 -1.79
CA THR A 197 -3.62 -52.35 -2.35
C THR A 197 -2.92 -51.54 -3.46
N SER A 198 -1.76 -50.96 -3.10
CA SER A 198 -0.39 -51.21 -3.63
C SER A 198 -0.03 -51.09 -5.13
N SER A 199 1.04 -50.33 -5.43
CA SER A 199 2.25 -50.84 -6.15
C SER A 199 3.47 -49.90 -6.04
N LYS A 200 4.69 -50.41 -6.35
CA LYS A 200 6.00 -49.81 -5.99
C LYS A 200 7.12 -50.12 -7.00
N VAL A 201 7.62 -49.10 -7.70
CA VAL A 201 8.85 -49.06 -8.54
C VAL A 201 9.34 -47.59 -8.46
N GLY A 202 10.61 -47.17 -8.40
CA GLY A 202 11.90 -47.72 -8.86
C GLY A 202 12.36 -46.96 -10.13
N MET A 203 13.63 -46.67 -10.42
CA MET A 203 14.88 -46.74 -9.66
C MET A 203 15.99 -45.97 -10.44
N ARG A 204 17.15 -45.72 -9.82
CA ARG A 204 18.47 -45.37 -10.40
C ARG A 204 18.83 -43.88 -10.57
N THR A 205 19.96 -43.55 -9.96
CA THR A 205 20.87 -42.42 -10.18
C THR A 205 21.54 -42.44 -11.57
N PHE A 206 21.95 -41.27 -12.06
CA PHE A 206 23.25 -41.09 -12.73
C PHE A 206 23.71 -39.62 -12.56
N GLY A 207 25.00 -39.34 -12.77
CA GLY A 207 25.54 -37.98 -12.64
C GLY A 207 26.81 -37.73 -13.44
N SER A 208 27.07 -36.45 -13.74
CA SER A 208 28.32 -35.88 -14.27
C SER A 208 28.40 -34.44 -13.76
N LYS A 209 29.51 -33.98 -13.16
CA LYS A 209 30.83 -33.66 -13.73
C LYS A 209 30.84 -32.48 -14.73
N GLY A 210 30.71 -31.27 -14.16
CA GLY A 210 31.72 -30.21 -14.28
C GLY A 210 31.79 -29.35 -15.54
N LEU A 211 32.13 -28.07 -15.33
CA LEU A 211 33.26 -27.39 -15.98
C LEU A 211 33.59 -26.10 -15.20
N SER A 212 34.77 -25.53 -15.45
CA SER A 212 35.30 -24.35 -14.75
C SER A 212 35.82 -23.32 -15.76
N ALA A 213 35.76 -22.04 -15.42
CA ALA A 213 36.35 -20.96 -16.20
C ALA A 213 36.97 -19.87 -15.30
N SER A 214 38.27 -19.66 -15.47
CA SER A 214 39.01 -18.46 -15.05
C SER A 214 38.66 -17.28 -15.99
N ALA A 215 39.09 -16.03 -15.81
CA ALA A 215 40.27 -15.56 -15.06
C ALA A 215 40.16 -14.09 -14.57
N ARG A 216 41.16 -13.70 -13.76
CA ARG A 216 41.58 -12.31 -13.49
C ARG A 216 42.78 -11.98 -14.40
N HIS A 217 43.06 -10.71 -14.73
CA HIS A 217 44.21 -9.97 -14.14
C HIS A 217 44.27 -8.48 -14.54
N SER A 218 45.30 -7.78 -14.03
CA SER A 218 45.46 -6.32 -13.95
C SER A 218 46.59 -5.74 -14.85
N GLY A 219 46.58 -4.41 -15.03
CA GLY A 219 47.69 -3.58 -15.56
C GLY A 219 47.13 -2.27 -16.15
N CYS A 220 47.48 -1.02 -15.79
CA CYS A 220 48.61 -0.38 -15.08
C CYS A 220 49.89 -0.12 -15.91
N THR A 221 50.06 1.13 -16.36
CA THR A 221 51.32 1.92 -16.47
C THR A 221 50.96 3.41 -16.65
N GLY A 222 51.91 4.35 -16.49
CA GLY A 222 51.68 5.79 -16.68
C GLY A 222 52.92 6.70 -16.69
N THR A 223 52.71 7.96 -17.08
CA THR A 223 53.60 9.15 -17.18
C THR A 223 52.68 10.38 -17.41
N GLY A 224 53.08 11.66 -17.44
CA GLY A 224 54.39 12.34 -17.42
C GLY A 224 54.52 13.32 -18.61
N GLU A 225 54.76 14.64 -18.48
CA GLU A 225 55.01 15.46 -17.28
C GLU A 225 54.47 16.92 -17.41
N VAL A 226 55.26 17.96 -17.08
CA VAL A 226 54.90 19.34 -16.66
C VAL A 226 56.09 20.30 -17.03
N PRO A 227 55.99 21.65 -17.24
CA PRO A 227 54.96 22.64 -16.84
C PRO A 227 54.49 23.66 -17.93
N GLY A 228 53.71 24.67 -17.52
CA GLY A 228 53.43 25.96 -18.22
C GLY A 228 52.88 27.01 -17.23
N GLN A 229 53.08 28.32 -17.46
CA GLN A 229 52.89 29.37 -16.43
C GLN A 229 51.67 30.30 -16.57
N ALA A 230 51.23 30.80 -15.40
CA ALA A 230 50.59 32.10 -15.10
C ALA A 230 49.17 32.41 -15.62
N GLY A 231 48.32 32.89 -14.69
CA GLY A 231 47.01 33.50 -14.95
C GLY A 231 46.22 33.70 -13.65
N SER A 232 45.90 34.94 -13.29
CA SER A 232 45.27 35.29 -12.00
C SER A 232 43.83 35.77 -12.16
N SER A 233 42.85 35.11 -11.52
CA SER A 233 41.54 35.73 -11.25
C SER A 233 40.67 34.97 -10.23
N SER A 234 40.54 35.53 -9.03
CA SER A 234 39.28 35.76 -8.32
C SER A 234 38.12 34.73 -8.44
N SER A 235 38.21 33.55 -7.81
CA SER A 235 37.04 32.65 -7.64
C SER A 235 36.91 31.90 -6.30
N ASP A 236 37.97 31.72 -5.52
CA ASP A 236 38.00 30.74 -4.40
C ASP A 236 37.18 31.12 -3.14
N ALA A 237 36.54 32.29 -3.12
CA ALA A 237 35.82 32.80 -1.94
C ALA A 237 34.44 32.17 -1.69
N LEU A 238 33.93 31.32 -2.60
CA LEU A 238 32.56 30.75 -2.51
C LEU A 238 32.50 29.21 -2.43
N GLN A 239 33.64 28.52 -2.34
CA GLN A 239 33.67 27.04 -2.31
C GLN A 239 34.24 26.44 -1.01
N GLN A 240 34.53 27.26 0.01
CA GLN A 240 35.03 26.80 1.32
C GLN A 240 33.97 26.54 2.40
N GLN A 241 32.67 26.73 2.12
CA GLN A 241 31.59 26.43 3.08
C GLN A 241 31.03 24.99 2.97
N GLN A 242 31.68 24.09 2.21
CA GLN A 242 31.19 22.73 1.96
C GLN A 242 32.17 21.59 2.34
N GLN A 243 33.27 21.90 3.04
CA GLN A 243 34.23 20.89 3.52
C GLN A 243 34.59 21.08 5.01
N GLN A 244 33.60 20.98 5.91
CA GLN A 244 33.89 20.80 7.34
C GLN A 244 32.73 20.19 8.18
N GLN A 245 32.40 18.93 7.91
CA GLN A 245 31.90 17.99 8.94
C GLN A 245 31.85 16.56 8.39
N GLY A 246 32.77 15.69 8.84
CA GLY A 246 32.87 14.34 8.28
C GLY A 246 33.91 13.44 8.95
N ASN A 247 33.75 13.15 10.24
CA ASN A 247 34.17 11.86 10.81
C ASN A 247 33.51 11.60 12.17
N GLY A 248 33.41 10.33 12.61
CA GLY A 248 33.29 10.04 14.04
C GLY A 248 32.17 9.12 14.57
N ARG A 249 31.83 8.00 13.89
CA ARG A 249 31.93 6.62 14.44
C ARG A 249 31.03 5.59 13.72
N ASN A 250 31.64 4.48 13.34
CA ASN A 250 30.92 3.24 13.07
C ASN A 250 30.42 2.61 14.37
N HIS A 251 29.19 2.11 14.37
CA HIS A 251 28.82 0.91 15.13
C HIS A 251 27.88 0.07 14.29
N GLY A 252 28.23 -1.21 14.06
CA GLY A 252 27.36 -2.14 13.35
C GLY A 252 26.17 -2.53 14.23
N GLY A 253 24.96 -2.47 13.67
CA GLY A 253 23.70 -2.75 14.37
C GLY A 253 22.66 -3.34 13.43
N LEU A 254 22.86 -4.60 13.03
CA LEU A 254 21.79 -5.38 12.40
C LEU A 254 20.73 -5.72 13.46
N PHE A 255 19.45 -5.73 13.09
CA PHE A 255 18.27 -5.82 13.96
C PHE A 255 18.00 -4.59 14.84
N GLY A 256 17.12 -3.71 14.31
CA GLY A 256 16.46 -2.62 15.05
C GLY A 256 14.99 -2.43 14.67
N MET A 257 14.36 -3.40 14.01
CA MET A 257 12.95 -3.30 13.61
C MET A 257 12.05 -3.58 14.82
N SER A 258 11.23 -2.59 15.19
CA SER A 258 10.26 -2.73 16.28
C SER A 258 9.38 -3.97 16.10
N ASN A 259 9.18 -4.74 17.18
CA ASN A 259 8.34 -5.95 17.16
C ASN A 259 6.95 -5.67 16.57
N LYS A 260 6.39 -4.46 16.77
CA LYS A 260 5.09 -4.06 16.18
C LYS A 260 5.12 -4.06 14.64
N VAL A 261 6.21 -3.55 14.04
CA VAL A 261 6.40 -3.52 12.58
C VAL A 261 6.67 -4.92 12.04
N ALA A 262 7.47 -5.72 12.75
CA ALA A 262 7.73 -7.12 12.39
C ALA A 262 6.43 -7.96 12.41
N LEU A 263 5.58 -7.81 13.44
CA LEU A 263 4.28 -8.49 13.52
C LEU A 263 3.31 -8.02 12.42
N ALA A 264 3.24 -6.72 12.12
CA ALA A 264 2.38 -6.20 11.06
C ALA A 264 2.77 -6.77 9.69
N LEU A 265 4.07 -6.72 9.34
CA LEU A 265 4.58 -7.28 8.08
C LEU A 265 4.41 -8.81 8.01
N ALA A 266 4.62 -9.52 9.11
CA ALA A 266 4.39 -10.97 9.19
C ALA A 266 2.90 -11.32 8.99
N PHE A 267 1.97 -10.54 9.56
CA PHE A 267 0.53 -10.74 9.39
C PHE A 267 0.08 -10.48 7.94
N PHE A 268 0.56 -9.41 7.31
CA PHE A 268 0.31 -9.17 5.88
C PHE A 268 0.91 -10.28 4.98
N ALA A 269 2.13 -10.74 5.26
CA ALA A 269 2.73 -11.85 4.53
C ALA A 269 1.95 -13.16 4.70
N TYR A 270 1.48 -13.46 5.92
CA TYR A 270 0.66 -14.64 6.21
C TYR A 270 -0.70 -14.59 5.50
N LEU A 271 -1.39 -13.45 5.49
CA LEU A 271 -2.66 -13.28 4.76
C LEU A 271 -2.48 -13.36 3.24
N PHE A 272 -1.35 -12.88 2.71
CA PHE A 272 -1.04 -12.99 1.29
C PHE A 272 -0.71 -14.43 0.89
N LEU A 273 0.11 -15.14 1.66
CA LEU A 273 0.48 -16.54 1.40
C LEU A 273 -0.70 -17.50 1.58
N SER A 274 -1.52 -17.33 2.63
CA SER A 274 -2.71 -18.16 2.83
C SER A 274 -3.73 -18.01 1.70
N ARG A 275 -3.89 -16.82 1.10
CA ARG A 275 -4.68 -16.63 -0.13
C ARG A 275 -4.06 -17.23 -1.40
N LEU A 276 -2.76 -17.51 -1.44
CA LEU A 276 -2.10 -18.19 -2.55
C LEU A 276 -2.17 -19.73 -2.46
N PHE A 277 -2.33 -20.28 -1.25
CA PHE A 277 -2.40 -21.73 -1.02
C PHE A 277 -3.80 -22.25 -0.67
N ALA A 278 -4.78 -21.37 -0.43
CA ALA A 278 -6.20 -21.73 -0.36
C ALA A 278 -6.76 -22.07 -1.75
N GLY A 279 -6.52 -23.30 -2.20
CA GLY A 279 -7.18 -23.86 -3.39
C GLY A 279 -8.71 -23.90 -3.26
N PRO A 280 -9.45 -24.00 -4.38
CA PRO A 280 -10.91 -23.97 -4.35
C PRO A 280 -11.48 -25.16 -3.58
N THR A 281 -12.20 -24.87 -2.49
CA THR A 281 -12.95 -25.86 -1.72
C THR A 281 -14.13 -26.37 -2.55
N SER A 282 -14.02 -27.58 -3.09
CA SER A 282 -15.14 -28.26 -3.73
C SER A 282 -16.21 -28.59 -2.70
N SER A 283 -17.34 -27.88 -2.73
CA SER A 283 -18.53 -28.21 -1.95
C SER A 283 -19.25 -29.39 -2.58
N SER A 284 -19.41 -30.46 -1.82
CA SER A 284 -20.40 -31.53 -2.00
C SER A 284 -21.46 -31.42 -0.91
#